data_AF-G3IIA5-F1
#
_entry.id   AF-G3IIA5-F1
#
_cell.length_a   1.000
_cell.length_b   1.000
_cell.length_c   1.000
_cell.angle_alpha   90.00
_cell.angle_beta   90.00
_cell.angle_gamma   90.00
#
_symmetry.space_group_name_H-M   'P 1'
#
loop_
_entity.id
_entity.type
_entity.pdbx_description
1 polymer ?
#
loop_
_entity_poly.entity_id
_entity_poly.type
_entity_poly.pdbx_seq_one_letter_code
_entity_poly.pdbx_strand_id
1 'polypeptide(L)'
;MVPLALTLLVAAVASFSLGVLLWVICIHFWTEHIPKGITHPVRLRILSCLLHLTLTWGMIFEKLGLCYATQFASFLHDLKPLKRDPDIVVTDLRFGTIPVKLYQPKESSSTLRTGIIFFHGGGTVLGSLRTHHNVCLRLSKDCGSVVLAVGYRKSPKYKYPAMKNDCVAATAQFLKSLHVYGVDPSRVVVCGDSVGGNAATVICQLFRNKADFPQIRAQILIYSSLQSIDFRGPSYQQNANIPLLSWNLAFYCCCCHLDVSTSWKSVIKSGTHLPPEVWEKYRKWLGSENIPERFKKRGYQCIPPGPVNEDAYREITLALNSICSPLIAEDDIVSQLPETCIVSCWQIEKKYSTRVLVGNWVEERRKFTKATDCTPQSIYKKDYVVFPNHRPDDITRWYDIRKMEGLPKKHLITHHQEPSYRYLISTYDDHYNRHNYNPGVPALRTWNGQKLLWLPEKTDFPLPGTFIIGDFPCVAL
;
A
#
# COMPACT_ATOMS: atom_id res chain seq x y z
N MET A 1 48.26 24.30 22.72
CA MET A 1 47.86 22.88 22.92
C MET A 1 46.38 22.64 22.67
N VAL A 2 45.47 23.45 23.21
CA VAL A 2 44.01 23.34 22.98
C VAL A 2 43.57 23.33 21.49
N PRO A 3 44.15 24.15 20.58
CA PRO A 3 43.73 24.16 19.16
C PRO A 3 44.15 22.90 18.40
N LEU A 4 45.30 22.33 18.75
CA LEU A 4 45.81 21.10 18.13
C LEU A 4 44.98 19.89 18.58
N ALA A 5 44.66 19.81 19.88
CA ALA A 5 43.81 18.75 20.41
C ALA A 5 42.39 18.80 19.82
N LEU A 6 41.81 19.98 19.66
CA LEU A 6 40.50 20.14 19.03
C LEU A 6 40.52 19.74 17.55
N THR A 7 41.55 20.16 16.81
CA THR A 7 41.71 19.79 15.40
C THR A 7 41.87 18.28 15.22
N LEU A 8 42.66 17.62 16.08
CA LEU A 8 42.83 16.17 16.06
C LEU A 8 41.52 15.44 16.38
N LEU A 9 40.74 15.93 17.35
CA LEU A 9 39.44 15.37 17.68
C LEU A 9 38.47 15.47 16.49
N VAL A 10 38.39 16.64 15.85
CA VAL A 10 37.54 16.85 14.66
C VAL A 10 37.96 15.91 13.52
N ALA A 11 39.27 15.79 13.26
CA ALA A 11 39.79 14.90 12.22
C ALA A 11 39.49 13.42 12.52
N ALA A 12 39.60 13.00 13.79
CA ALA A 12 39.27 11.65 14.21
C ALA A 12 37.78 11.33 14.01
N VAL A 13 36.89 12.25 14.43
CA VAL A 13 35.43 12.11 14.25
C VAL A 13 35.06 12.06 12.76
N ALA A 14 35.67 12.92 11.94
CA ALA A 14 35.44 12.94 10.50
C ALA A 14 35.89 11.62 9.84
N SER A 15 37.07 11.12 10.21
CA SER A 15 37.62 9.85 9.69
C SER A 15 36.76 8.66 10.09
N PHE A 16 36.34 8.59 11.35
CA PHE A 16 35.41 7.57 11.82
C PHE A 16 34.08 7.62 11.06
N SER A 17 33.53 8.82 10.86
CA SER A 17 32.27 9.01 10.14
C SER A 17 32.36 8.57 8.68
N LEU A 18 33.46 8.88 8.01
CA LEU A 18 33.74 8.40 6.66
C LEU A 18 33.87 6.88 6.61
N GLY A 19 34.55 6.28 7.60
CA GLY A 19 34.67 4.84 7.74
C GLY A 19 33.31 4.15 7.87
N VAL A 20 32.41 4.67 8.71
CA VAL A 20 31.03 4.15 8.85
C VAL A 20 30.26 4.26 7.54
N LEU A 21 30.35 5.39 6.84
CA LEU A 21 29.69 5.59 5.55
C LEU A 21 30.18 4.57 4.51
N LEU A 22 31.50 4.43 4.34
CA LEU A 22 32.09 3.49 3.40
C LEU A 22 31.72 2.05 3.75
N TRP A 23 31.77 1.68 5.03
CA TRP A 23 31.36 0.37 5.51
C TRP A 23 29.90 0.04 5.15
N VAL A 24 28.96 0.96 5.43
CA VAL A 24 27.53 0.78 5.09
C VAL A 24 27.35 0.63 3.59
N ILE A 25 28.00 1.48 2.79
CA ILE A 25 27.95 1.39 1.32
C ILE A 25 28.48 0.03 0.86
N CYS A 26 29.66 -0.40 1.31
CA CYS A 26 30.26 -1.66 0.91
C CYS A 26 29.37 -2.87 1.27
N ILE A 27 28.88 -2.95 2.51
CA ILE A 27 27.97 -4.03 2.93
C ILE A 27 26.71 -4.03 2.07
N HIS A 28 26.11 -2.86 1.89
CA HIS A 28 24.88 -2.73 1.13
C HIS A 28 25.05 -3.18 -0.33
N PHE A 29 26.13 -2.77 -1.00
CA PHE A 29 26.42 -3.18 -2.37
C PHE A 29 26.67 -4.69 -2.49
N TRP A 30 27.29 -5.31 -1.47
CA TRP A 30 27.62 -6.73 -1.51
C TRP A 30 26.49 -7.67 -1.08
N THR A 31 25.58 -7.19 -0.23
CA THR A 31 24.56 -8.05 0.40
C THR A 31 23.14 -7.83 -0.11
N GLU A 32 22.79 -6.63 -0.59
CA GLU A 32 21.41 -6.33 -0.96
C GLU A 32 21.06 -6.73 -2.38
N HIS A 33 19.94 -7.45 -2.50
CA HIS A 33 19.42 -7.95 -3.75
C HIS A 33 18.25 -7.09 -4.19
N ILE A 34 18.47 -6.24 -5.19
CA ILE A 34 17.38 -5.44 -5.79
C ILE A 34 16.51 -6.38 -6.62
N PRO A 35 15.19 -6.49 -6.33
CA PRO A 35 14.29 -7.31 -7.14
C PRO A 35 14.27 -6.86 -8.61
N LYS A 36 14.18 -7.84 -9.53
CA LYS A 36 13.96 -7.54 -10.95
C LYS A 36 12.59 -6.88 -11.12
N GLY A 37 12.49 -5.88 -12.00
CA GLY A 37 11.22 -5.19 -12.30
C GLY A 37 10.98 -3.87 -11.56
N ILE A 38 11.86 -3.44 -10.67
CA ILE A 38 11.80 -2.09 -10.08
C ILE A 38 12.15 -1.04 -11.14
N THR A 39 11.27 -0.06 -11.34
CA THR A 39 11.44 1.01 -12.34
C THR A 39 12.63 1.93 -12.08
N HIS A 40 12.97 2.15 -10.81
CA HIS A 40 14.06 3.04 -10.39
C HIS A 40 15.01 2.36 -9.39
N PRO A 41 15.81 1.36 -9.83
CA PRO A 41 16.62 0.53 -8.93
C PRO A 41 17.69 1.35 -8.19
N VAL A 42 18.30 2.33 -8.86
CA VAL A 42 19.30 3.22 -8.23
C VAL A 42 18.69 4.08 -7.13
N ARG A 43 17.46 4.59 -7.33
CA ARG A 43 16.78 5.39 -6.29
C ARG A 43 16.45 4.55 -5.07
N LEU A 44 15.96 3.33 -5.27
CA LEU A 44 15.70 2.39 -4.19
C LEU A 44 17.00 2.06 -3.43
N ARG A 45 18.11 1.87 -4.16
CA ARG A 45 19.44 1.64 -3.59
C ARG A 45 19.87 2.79 -2.68
N ILE A 46 19.81 4.02 -3.18
CA ILE A 46 20.16 5.23 -2.41
C ILE A 46 19.28 5.34 -1.15
N LEU A 47 17.96 5.12 -1.29
CA LEU A 47 17.04 5.18 -0.16
C LEU A 47 17.38 4.14 0.91
N SER A 48 17.68 2.90 0.50
CA SER A 48 18.08 1.83 1.40
C SER A 48 19.43 2.11 2.07
N CYS A 49 20.44 2.62 1.34
CA CYS A 49 21.70 3.09 1.93
C CYS A 49 21.49 4.15 3.00
N LEU A 50 20.66 5.17 2.71
CA LEU A 50 20.36 6.25 3.65
C LEU A 50 19.65 5.73 4.91
N LEU A 51 18.73 4.78 4.76
CA LEU A 51 18.07 4.12 5.89
C LEU A 51 19.08 3.34 6.73
N HIS A 52 19.92 2.51 6.13
CA HIS A 52 20.94 1.73 6.85
C HIS A 52 21.96 2.63 7.55
N LEU A 53 22.39 3.71 6.91
CA LEU A 53 23.28 4.70 7.50
C LEU A 53 22.62 5.35 8.71
N THR A 54 21.36 5.76 8.57
CA THR A 54 20.56 6.36 9.66
C THR A 54 20.43 5.43 10.85
N LEU A 55 20.09 4.16 10.60
CA LEU A 55 19.96 3.16 11.67
C LEU A 55 21.31 2.85 12.32
N THR A 56 22.39 2.76 11.54
CA THR A 56 23.74 2.49 12.06
C THR A 56 24.19 3.60 13.00
N TRP A 57 24.03 4.87 12.59
CA TRP A 57 24.30 6.02 13.46
C TRP A 57 23.41 6.05 14.69
N GLY A 58 22.12 5.75 14.53
CA GLY A 58 21.20 5.64 15.65
C GLY A 58 21.69 4.62 16.69
N MET A 59 22.11 3.44 16.25
CA MET A 59 22.64 2.40 17.14
C MET A 59 23.96 2.81 17.81
N ILE A 60 24.83 3.56 17.11
CA ILE A 60 26.06 4.11 17.69
C ILE A 60 25.71 5.11 18.79
N PHE A 61 24.79 6.05 18.53
CA PHE A 61 24.38 7.04 19.53
C PHE A 61 23.68 6.42 20.74
N GLU A 62 22.92 5.36 20.52
CA GLU A 62 22.30 4.59 21.61
C GLU A 62 23.35 3.92 22.50
N LYS A 63 24.37 3.29 21.90
CA LYS A 63 25.48 2.69 22.66
C LYS A 63 26.33 3.72 23.42
N LEU A 64 26.40 4.95 22.92
CA LEU A 64 27.06 6.06 23.60
C LEU A 64 26.18 6.72 24.67
N GLY A 65 24.93 6.29 24.84
CA GLY A 65 23.98 6.86 25.81
C GLY A 65 23.44 8.24 25.44
N LEU A 66 23.57 8.66 24.17
CA LEU A 66 23.17 10.00 23.72
C LEU A 66 21.67 10.10 23.44
N CYS A 67 21.13 9.14 22.68
CA CYS A 67 19.71 9.03 22.36
C CYS A 67 19.37 7.63 21.87
N TYR A 68 18.09 7.25 21.88
CA TYR A 68 17.67 5.98 21.27
C TYR A 68 17.81 6.04 19.75
N ALA A 69 18.21 4.93 19.11
CA ALA A 69 18.38 4.85 17.66
C ALA A 69 17.12 5.29 16.89
N THR A 70 15.97 4.99 17.48
CA THR A 70 14.63 5.26 16.95
C THR A 70 14.27 6.74 16.99
N GLN A 71 14.76 7.47 18.01
CA GLN A 71 14.62 8.92 18.12
C GLN A 71 15.50 9.62 17.10
N PHE A 72 16.74 9.16 16.94
CA PHE A 72 17.64 9.69 15.91
C PHE A 72 17.07 9.50 14.50
N ALA A 73 16.59 8.29 14.19
CA ALA A 73 15.96 8.02 12.89
C ALA A 73 14.72 8.90 12.67
N SER A 74 13.87 9.07 13.69
CA SER A 74 12.70 9.94 13.62
C SER A 74 13.10 11.40 13.38
N PHE A 75 14.12 11.90 14.09
CA PHE A 75 14.65 13.25 13.91
C PHE A 75 15.10 13.49 12.47
N LEU A 76 15.92 12.61 11.89
CA LEU A 76 16.38 12.75 10.51
C LEU A 76 15.24 12.73 9.49
N HIS A 77 14.24 11.86 9.69
CA HIS A 77 13.08 11.80 8.82
C HIS A 77 12.21 13.05 8.90
N ASP A 78 12.11 13.65 10.09
CA ASP A 78 11.26 14.82 10.34
C ASP A 78 11.87 16.14 9.81
N LEU A 79 13.16 16.16 9.46
CA LEU A 79 13.83 17.29 8.81
C LEU A 79 13.23 17.65 7.44
N LYS A 80 12.59 16.69 6.77
CA LYS A 80 11.95 16.97 5.48
C LYS A 80 10.72 17.87 5.68
N PRO A 81 10.60 18.98 4.93
CA PRO A 81 9.41 19.82 5.00
C PRO A 81 8.18 19.05 4.54
N LEU A 82 7.06 19.27 5.21
CA LEU A 82 5.79 18.66 4.82
C LEU A 82 5.29 19.32 3.53
N LYS A 83 4.88 18.49 2.58
CA LYS A 83 4.19 18.97 1.38
C LYS A 83 2.87 19.60 1.80
N ARG A 84 2.51 20.74 1.23
CA ARG A 84 1.17 21.31 1.37
C ARG A 84 0.41 21.09 0.08
N ASP A 85 -0.89 20.88 0.19
CA ASP A 85 -1.79 20.86 -0.95
C ASP A 85 -2.87 21.92 -0.72
N PRO A 86 -3.10 22.84 -1.67
CA PRO A 86 -4.07 23.90 -1.51
C PRO A 86 -5.50 23.37 -1.43
N ASP A 87 -5.77 22.14 -1.88
CA ASP A 87 -7.13 21.58 -1.94
C ASP A 87 -7.49 20.78 -0.67
N ILE A 88 -6.52 20.54 0.23
CA ILE A 88 -6.71 19.74 1.44
C ILE A 88 -6.45 20.60 2.69
N VAL A 89 -7.39 20.55 3.63
CA VAL A 89 -7.20 21.03 5.01
C VAL A 89 -6.53 19.92 5.80
N VAL A 90 -5.42 20.24 6.46
CA VAL A 90 -4.72 19.32 7.36
C VAL A 90 -4.79 19.90 8.76
N THR A 91 -5.42 19.16 9.67
CA THR A 91 -5.64 19.60 11.06
C THR A 91 -4.95 18.64 12.01
N ASP A 92 -4.09 19.17 12.88
CA ASP A 92 -3.50 18.43 13.99
C ASP A 92 -4.47 18.43 15.18
N LEU A 93 -4.84 17.24 15.65
CA LEU A 93 -5.81 17.02 16.72
C LEU A 93 -5.25 16.03 17.74
N ARG A 94 -5.98 15.86 18.86
CA ARG A 94 -5.69 14.81 19.85
C ARG A 94 -6.96 14.10 20.28
N PHE A 95 -6.91 12.79 20.30
CA PHE A 95 -7.94 11.91 20.83
C PHE A 95 -7.46 11.41 22.20
N GLY A 96 -7.89 12.10 23.26
CA GLY A 96 -7.26 12.00 24.58
C GLY A 96 -5.78 12.38 24.52
N THR A 97 -4.88 11.46 24.86
CA THR A 97 -3.43 11.67 24.78
C THR A 97 -2.84 11.38 23.40
N ILE A 98 -3.60 10.74 22.50
CA ILE A 98 -3.14 10.20 21.22
C ILE A 98 -3.16 11.32 20.17
N PRO A 99 -2.01 11.72 19.60
CA PRO A 99 -1.98 12.66 18.49
C PRO A 99 -2.58 12.01 17.24
N VAL A 100 -3.45 12.74 16.55
CA VAL A 100 -4.04 12.32 15.28
C VAL A 100 -3.95 13.48 14.30
N LYS A 101 -3.87 13.17 13.00
CA LYS A 101 -3.85 14.18 11.94
C LYS A 101 -4.97 13.91 10.97
N LEU A 102 -5.84 14.90 10.81
CA LEU A 102 -7.01 14.83 9.96
C LEU A 102 -6.72 15.52 8.62
N TYR A 103 -7.09 14.87 7.53
CA TYR A 103 -6.97 15.38 6.17
C TYR A 103 -8.36 15.43 5.55
N GLN A 104 -8.80 16.61 5.11
CA GLN A 104 -10.13 16.83 4.58
C GLN A 104 -10.07 17.63 3.28
N PRO A 105 -10.78 17.24 2.21
CA PRO A 105 -10.95 18.09 1.04
C PRO A 105 -11.60 19.42 1.42
N LYS A 106 -11.06 20.54 0.92
CA LYS A 106 -11.58 21.89 1.15
C LYS A 106 -12.93 22.14 0.50
N GLU A 107 -13.15 21.53 -0.65
CA GLU A 107 -14.39 21.67 -1.39
C GLU A 107 -15.55 21.21 -0.52
N SER A 108 -16.53 22.08 -0.32
CA SER A 108 -17.77 21.72 0.36
C SER A 108 -18.44 20.60 -0.42
N SER A 109 -18.90 19.58 0.29
CA SER A 109 -19.69 18.52 -0.32
C SER A 109 -21.14 18.66 0.14
N SER A 110 -22.06 18.48 -0.79
CA SER A 110 -23.48 18.29 -0.47
C SER A 110 -23.78 16.91 0.12
N THR A 111 -22.80 15.99 0.09
CA THR A 111 -22.93 14.61 0.56
C THR A 111 -21.88 14.27 1.60
N LEU A 112 -22.19 13.31 2.48
CA LEU A 112 -21.20 12.76 3.40
C LEU A 112 -20.09 12.03 2.64
N ARG A 113 -18.85 12.16 3.11
CA ARG A 113 -17.64 11.63 2.47
C ARG A 113 -17.29 10.25 3.03
N THR A 114 -16.47 9.51 2.28
CA THR A 114 -15.81 8.30 2.80
C THR A 114 -14.80 8.68 3.88
N GLY A 115 -14.76 7.92 4.96
CA GLY A 115 -13.78 8.04 6.02
C GLY A 115 -12.70 6.97 5.91
N ILE A 116 -11.43 7.35 6.05
CA ILE A 116 -10.30 6.42 6.07
C ILE A 116 -9.55 6.59 7.38
N ILE A 117 -9.46 5.53 8.19
CA ILE A 117 -8.57 5.51 9.36
C ILE A 117 -7.25 4.89 8.91
N PHE A 118 -6.17 5.66 8.96
CA PHE A 118 -4.85 5.25 8.50
C PHE A 118 -3.90 4.95 9.66
N PHE A 119 -3.35 3.74 9.68
CA PHE A 119 -2.31 3.30 10.60
C PHE A 119 -1.00 3.17 9.86
N HIS A 120 0.00 3.96 10.26
CA HIS A 120 1.29 3.97 9.59
C HIS A 120 2.13 2.72 9.89
N GLY A 121 3.07 2.39 9.00
CA GLY A 121 4.06 1.34 9.19
C GLY A 121 5.27 1.77 10.01
N GLY A 122 6.38 1.03 9.86
CA GLY A 122 7.65 1.32 10.52
C GLY A 122 8.05 0.36 11.65
N GLY A 123 7.53 -0.87 11.68
CA GLY A 123 7.95 -1.90 12.64
C GLY A 123 7.65 -1.56 14.11
N THR A 124 6.72 -0.63 14.37
CA THR A 124 6.38 -0.05 15.69
C THR A 124 7.50 0.75 16.35
N VAL A 125 8.60 0.94 15.63
CA VAL A 125 9.82 1.60 16.07
C VAL A 125 10.03 2.90 15.29
N LEU A 126 9.91 2.83 13.98
CA LEU A 126 9.98 3.92 13.02
C LEU A 126 8.57 4.41 12.65
N GLY A 127 8.49 5.38 11.74
CA GLY A 127 7.23 5.94 11.25
C GLY A 127 6.66 7.04 12.15
N SER A 128 5.81 7.89 11.59
CA SER A 128 5.17 9.02 12.25
C SER A 128 4.08 9.61 11.35
N LEU A 129 3.23 10.47 11.91
CA LEU A 129 2.30 11.30 11.13
C LEU A 129 2.98 12.15 10.05
N ARG A 130 4.27 12.48 10.22
CA ARG A 130 5.07 13.25 9.25
C ARG A 130 5.57 12.39 8.10
N THR A 131 6.14 11.21 8.41
CA THR A 131 6.65 10.28 7.38
C THR A 131 5.54 9.80 6.44
N HIS A 132 4.32 9.62 6.95
CA HIS A 132 3.16 9.17 6.17
C HIS A 132 2.27 10.33 5.72
N HIS A 133 2.76 11.57 5.85
CA HIS A 133 1.97 12.74 5.52
C HIS A 133 1.54 12.75 4.06
N ASN A 134 2.47 12.47 3.15
CA ASN A 134 2.22 12.52 1.71
C ASN A 134 1.23 11.45 1.25
N VAL A 135 1.27 10.24 1.84
CA VAL A 135 0.31 9.17 1.48
C VAL A 135 -1.08 9.52 1.98
N CYS A 136 -1.23 10.02 3.21
CA CYS A 136 -2.54 10.43 3.74
C CYS A 136 -3.13 11.63 2.98
N LEU A 137 -2.27 12.60 2.64
CA LEU A 137 -2.63 13.75 1.81
C LEU A 137 -3.15 13.31 0.43
N ARG A 138 -2.47 12.36 -0.21
CA ARG A 138 -2.85 11.85 -1.53
C ARG A 138 -4.13 10.99 -1.45
N LEU A 139 -4.27 10.14 -0.44
CA LEU A 139 -5.50 9.38 -0.19
C LEU A 139 -6.70 10.32 -0.02
N SER A 140 -6.54 11.40 0.75
CA SER A 140 -7.61 12.38 0.92
C SER A 140 -7.99 13.07 -0.39
N LYS A 141 -6.98 13.49 -1.16
CA LYS A 141 -7.17 14.19 -2.43
C LYS A 141 -7.77 13.31 -3.52
N ASP A 142 -7.14 12.17 -3.80
CA ASP A 142 -7.49 11.34 -4.95
C ASP A 142 -8.80 10.59 -4.73
N CYS A 143 -9.11 10.21 -3.48
CA CYS A 143 -10.35 9.53 -3.14
C CYS A 143 -11.46 10.49 -2.68
N GLY A 144 -11.21 11.81 -2.64
CA GLY A 144 -12.16 12.80 -2.11
C GLY A 144 -12.63 12.49 -0.67
N SER A 145 -11.77 11.86 0.12
CA SER A 145 -12.10 11.21 1.39
C SER A 145 -11.53 11.97 2.59
N VAL A 146 -12.17 11.82 3.75
CA VAL A 146 -11.62 12.28 5.03
C VAL A 146 -10.68 11.22 5.56
N VAL A 147 -9.42 11.58 5.82
CA VAL A 147 -8.41 10.63 6.33
C VAL A 147 -8.00 11.02 7.74
N LEU A 148 -8.14 10.11 8.69
CA LEU A 148 -7.61 10.22 10.05
C LEU A 148 -6.36 9.36 10.17
N ALA A 149 -5.18 9.98 10.22
CA ALA A 149 -3.94 9.29 10.52
C ALA A 149 -3.70 9.21 12.04
N VAL A 150 -3.39 8.03 12.56
CA VAL A 150 -3.20 7.78 13.99
C VAL A 150 -1.71 7.80 14.36
N GLY A 151 -1.33 8.70 15.27
CA GLY A 151 0.05 8.83 15.78
C GLY A 151 0.26 8.02 17.06
N TYR A 152 0.15 6.70 16.96
CA TYR A 152 0.23 5.79 18.10
C TYR A 152 1.61 5.79 18.79
N ARG A 153 1.66 5.34 20.05
CA ARG A 153 2.90 5.17 20.82
C ARG A 153 3.77 4.05 20.26
N LYS A 154 5.10 4.26 20.30
CA LYS A 154 6.12 3.41 19.67
C LYS A 154 7.13 2.84 20.66
N SER A 155 7.72 1.71 20.28
CA SER A 155 8.83 1.07 20.98
C SER A 155 10.15 1.81 20.71
N PRO A 156 11.17 1.67 21.58
CA PRO A 156 11.25 0.80 22.78
C PRO A 156 10.53 1.37 24.01
N LYS A 157 10.19 2.68 24.03
CA LYS A 157 9.58 3.33 25.19
C LYS A 157 8.21 2.76 25.56
N TYR A 158 7.41 2.42 24.55
CA TYR A 158 6.11 1.80 24.73
C TYR A 158 6.06 0.48 23.95
N LYS A 159 6.07 -0.63 24.69
CA LYS A 159 6.02 -1.99 24.14
C LYS A 159 4.57 -2.45 23.96
N TYR A 160 4.35 -3.65 23.46
CA TYR A 160 3.03 -4.26 23.38
C TYR A 160 2.31 -4.20 24.76
N PRO A 161 1.00 -3.86 24.84
CA PRO A 161 0.04 -3.61 23.75
C PRO A 161 -0.17 -2.11 23.42
N ALA A 162 0.74 -1.20 23.79
CA ALA A 162 0.48 0.25 23.75
C ALA A 162 0.01 0.77 22.38
N MET A 163 0.70 0.38 21.29
CA MET A 163 0.31 0.77 19.94
C MET A 163 -1.12 0.33 19.60
N LYS A 164 -1.49 -0.91 19.96
CA LYS A 164 -2.82 -1.47 19.70
C LYS A 164 -3.90 -0.73 20.46
N ASN A 165 -3.66 -0.43 21.73
CA ASN A 165 -4.58 0.34 22.57
C ASN A 165 -4.83 1.73 21.99
N ASP A 166 -3.79 2.40 21.50
CA ASP A 166 -3.94 3.72 20.88
C ASP A 166 -4.75 3.64 19.58
N CYS A 167 -4.48 2.66 18.72
CA CYS A 167 -5.26 2.45 17.50
C CYS A 167 -6.74 2.16 17.79
N VAL A 168 -7.04 1.34 18.80
CA VAL A 168 -8.41 1.02 19.23
C VAL A 168 -9.12 2.26 19.76
N ALA A 169 -8.48 3.01 20.66
CA ALA A 169 -9.06 4.21 21.24
C ALA A 169 -9.30 5.30 20.19
N ALA A 170 -8.33 5.54 19.30
CA ALA A 170 -8.48 6.53 18.23
C ALA A 170 -9.58 6.14 17.24
N THR A 171 -9.68 4.85 16.89
CA THR A 171 -10.75 4.32 16.04
C THR A 171 -12.11 4.51 16.70
N ALA A 172 -12.27 4.10 17.95
CA ALA A 172 -13.54 4.25 18.68
C ALA A 172 -13.97 5.72 18.74
N GLN A 173 -13.04 6.64 19.02
CA GLN A 173 -13.35 8.07 19.07
C GLN A 173 -13.75 8.61 17.69
N PHE A 174 -13.08 8.23 16.62
CA PHE A 174 -13.44 8.64 15.27
C PHE A 174 -14.82 8.14 14.85
N LEU A 175 -15.09 6.84 15.05
CA LEU A 175 -16.36 6.21 14.70
C LEU A 175 -17.55 6.83 15.47
N LYS A 176 -17.33 7.31 16.70
CA LYS A 176 -18.34 8.05 17.49
C LYS A 176 -18.56 9.49 17.03
N SER A 177 -17.64 10.07 16.25
CA SER A 177 -17.65 11.49 15.88
C SER A 177 -17.68 11.73 14.37
N LEU A 178 -18.07 10.73 13.56
CA LEU A 178 -18.09 10.83 12.09
C LEU A 178 -18.88 12.03 11.55
N HIS A 179 -20.01 12.36 12.19
CA HIS A 179 -20.85 13.50 11.82
C HIS A 179 -20.10 14.85 11.91
N VAL A 180 -19.21 15.00 12.88
CA VAL A 180 -18.37 16.20 13.06
C VAL A 180 -17.46 16.42 11.86
N TYR A 181 -17.05 15.35 11.22
CA TYR A 181 -16.11 15.37 10.10
C TYR A 181 -16.79 15.25 8.73
N GLY A 182 -18.13 15.21 8.69
CA GLY A 182 -18.89 14.99 7.46
C GLY A 182 -18.64 13.63 6.82
N VAL A 183 -18.39 12.60 7.64
CA VAL A 183 -18.14 11.23 7.19
C VAL A 183 -19.41 10.40 7.24
N ASP A 184 -19.64 9.61 6.18
CA ASP A 184 -20.73 8.66 6.08
C ASP A 184 -20.41 7.41 6.93
N PRO A 185 -21.24 7.07 7.94
CA PRO A 185 -21.03 5.89 8.77
C PRO A 185 -21.05 4.57 7.98
N SER A 186 -21.67 4.52 6.81
CA SER A 186 -21.68 3.32 5.95
C SER A 186 -20.43 3.18 5.07
N ARG A 187 -19.56 4.20 5.04
CA ARG A 187 -18.40 4.28 4.15
C ARG A 187 -17.11 4.57 4.93
N VAL A 188 -16.89 3.84 6.02
CA VAL A 188 -15.63 3.90 6.77
C VAL A 188 -14.71 2.74 6.39
N VAL A 189 -13.48 3.05 6.02
CA VAL A 189 -12.44 2.11 5.63
C VAL A 189 -11.28 2.23 6.61
N VAL A 190 -10.64 1.10 6.95
CA VAL A 190 -9.35 1.11 7.64
C VAL A 190 -8.24 0.79 6.65
N CYS A 191 -7.11 1.47 6.79
CA CYS A 191 -5.97 1.32 5.90
C CYS A 191 -4.69 1.31 6.72
N GLY A 192 -3.72 0.49 6.32
CA GLY A 192 -2.41 0.58 6.92
C GLY A 192 -1.35 -0.19 6.16
N ASP A 193 -0.10 0.23 6.35
CA ASP A 193 1.05 -0.35 5.68
C ASP A 193 1.96 -1.10 6.66
N SER A 194 2.50 -2.25 6.23
CA SER A 194 3.35 -3.11 7.07
C SER A 194 2.67 -3.46 8.41
N VAL A 195 3.24 -3.07 9.55
CA VAL A 195 2.65 -3.22 10.89
C VAL A 195 1.38 -2.38 11.10
N GLY A 196 1.20 -1.30 10.34
CA GLY A 196 -0.04 -0.53 10.31
C GLY A 196 -1.19 -1.36 9.73
N GLY A 197 -0.90 -2.21 8.74
CA GLY A 197 -1.86 -3.19 8.22
C GLY A 197 -2.25 -4.24 9.27
N ASN A 198 -1.31 -4.67 10.11
CA ASN A 198 -1.62 -5.49 11.29
C ASN A 198 -2.64 -4.79 12.20
N ALA A 199 -2.46 -3.49 12.46
CA ALA A 199 -3.41 -2.71 13.24
C ALA A 199 -4.78 -2.60 12.54
N ALA A 200 -4.81 -2.35 11.22
CA ALA A 200 -6.05 -2.32 10.45
C ALA A 200 -6.85 -3.63 10.59
N THR A 201 -6.21 -4.78 10.42
CA THR A 201 -6.86 -6.09 10.57
C THR A 201 -7.37 -6.33 11.98
N VAL A 202 -6.55 -6.04 13.01
CA VAL A 202 -6.97 -6.18 14.41
C VAL A 202 -8.15 -5.27 14.73
N ILE A 203 -8.21 -4.06 14.18
CA ILE A 203 -9.34 -3.16 14.35
C ILE A 203 -10.61 -3.75 13.72
N CYS A 204 -10.54 -4.28 12.51
CA CYS A 204 -11.67 -5.00 11.92
C CYS A 204 -12.13 -6.17 12.81
N GLN A 205 -11.18 -6.97 13.32
CA GLN A 205 -11.51 -8.06 14.24
C GLN A 205 -12.19 -7.55 15.51
N LEU A 206 -11.68 -6.50 16.16
CA LEU A 206 -12.21 -6.02 17.44
C LEU A 206 -13.51 -5.20 17.34
N PHE A 207 -13.78 -4.60 16.18
CA PHE A 207 -14.98 -3.78 15.96
C PHE A 207 -16.10 -4.54 15.22
N ARG A 208 -15.82 -5.75 14.71
CA ARG A 208 -16.85 -6.63 14.14
C ARG A 208 -18.03 -6.78 15.10
N ASN A 209 -19.24 -6.63 14.58
CA ASN A 209 -20.50 -6.82 15.31
C ASN A 209 -20.66 -5.99 16.61
N LYS A 210 -19.90 -4.90 16.81
CA LYS A 210 -20.18 -3.99 17.92
C LYS A 210 -21.30 -3.04 17.54
N ALA A 211 -22.48 -3.23 18.13
CA ALA A 211 -23.67 -2.43 17.86
C ALA A 211 -23.48 -0.93 18.12
N ASP A 212 -22.60 -0.57 19.06
CA ASP A 212 -22.30 0.83 19.41
C ASP A 212 -21.49 1.59 18.34
N PHE A 213 -21.01 0.89 17.30
CA PHE A 213 -20.16 1.46 16.26
C PHE A 213 -20.67 1.14 14.85
N PRO A 214 -20.53 2.08 13.90
CA PRO A 214 -20.74 1.78 12.49
C PRO A 214 -19.80 0.66 12.02
N GLN A 215 -20.29 -0.16 11.11
CA GLN A 215 -19.50 -1.25 10.54
C GLN A 215 -18.39 -0.69 9.65
N ILE A 216 -17.19 -1.26 9.77
CA ILE A 216 -16.09 -0.95 8.86
C ILE A 216 -16.41 -1.60 7.52
N ARG A 217 -16.50 -0.80 6.46
CA ARG A 217 -16.91 -1.24 5.13
C ARG A 217 -15.84 -2.09 4.44
N ALA A 218 -14.57 -1.75 4.61
CA ALA A 218 -13.45 -2.45 3.99
C ALA A 218 -12.14 -2.23 4.78
N GLN A 219 -11.16 -3.10 4.54
CA GLN A 219 -9.78 -2.92 4.97
C GLN A 219 -8.80 -2.91 3.79
N ILE A 220 -7.83 -2.00 3.81
CA ILE A 220 -6.75 -1.90 2.81
C ILE A 220 -5.43 -2.23 3.49
N LEU A 221 -4.82 -3.33 3.04
CA LEU A 221 -3.65 -3.95 3.64
C LEU A 221 -2.45 -3.81 2.70
N ILE A 222 -1.57 -2.86 3.00
CA ILE A 222 -0.39 -2.58 2.16
C ILE A 222 0.80 -3.35 2.75
N TYR A 223 1.34 -4.34 2.01
CA TYR A 223 2.46 -5.22 2.39
C TYR A 223 2.45 -5.65 3.88
N SER A 224 1.27 -6.05 4.37
CA SER A 224 1.00 -6.09 5.81
C SER A 224 1.69 -7.24 6.54
N SER A 225 2.17 -6.97 7.76
CA SER A 225 2.70 -7.99 8.66
C SER A 225 1.54 -8.60 9.46
N LEU A 226 1.10 -9.82 9.16
CA LEU A 226 -0.08 -10.42 9.80
C LEU A 226 0.25 -11.51 10.85
N GLN A 227 1.52 -11.85 11.02
CA GLN A 227 1.98 -12.84 11.99
C GLN A 227 3.43 -12.55 12.41
N SER A 228 3.75 -12.85 13.67
CA SER A 228 5.10 -12.71 14.25
C SER A 228 5.63 -14.03 14.83
N ILE A 229 5.11 -15.16 14.34
CA ILE A 229 5.31 -16.51 14.89
C ILE A 229 6.37 -17.27 14.09
N ASP A 230 6.22 -17.32 12.76
CA ASP A 230 7.09 -18.08 11.87
C ASP A 230 7.84 -17.20 10.87
N PHE A 231 9.15 -17.12 11.06
CA PHE A 231 10.06 -16.38 10.18
C PHE A 231 10.78 -17.28 9.16
N ARG A 232 10.33 -18.54 8.99
CA ARG A 232 10.96 -19.53 8.09
C ARG A 232 10.25 -19.66 6.75
N GLY A 233 9.14 -18.96 6.52
CA GLY A 233 8.39 -19.03 5.27
C GLY A 233 9.21 -18.67 4.01
N PRO A 234 8.76 -19.07 2.81
CA PRO A 234 9.48 -18.85 1.56
C PRO A 234 9.85 -17.39 1.30
N SER A 235 9.00 -16.43 1.67
CA SER A 235 9.29 -15.00 1.51
C SER A 235 10.44 -14.54 2.41
N TYR A 236 10.48 -14.97 3.67
CA TYR A 236 11.54 -14.62 4.62
C TYR A 236 12.89 -15.18 4.23
N GLN A 237 12.94 -16.42 3.72
CA GLN A 237 14.20 -17.02 3.25
C GLN A 237 14.70 -16.37 1.96
N GLN A 238 13.83 -16.31 0.94
CA GLN A 238 14.23 -15.87 -0.40
C GLN A 238 14.45 -14.35 -0.51
N ASN A 239 13.92 -13.57 0.44
CA ASN A 239 14.03 -12.11 0.47
C ASN A 239 14.69 -11.60 1.76
N ALA A 240 15.57 -12.38 2.39
CA ALA A 240 16.17 -12.01 3.67
C ALA A 240 16.95 -10.68 3.65
N ASN A 241 17.47 -10.27 2.49
CA ASN A 241 18.32 -9.09 2.29
C ASN A 241 17.78 -8.16 1.18
N ILE A 242 16.48 -7.86 1.21
CA ILE A 242 15.86 -6.91 0.27
C ILE A 242 16.00 -5.45 0.75
N PRO A 243 16.16 -4.48 -0.17
CA PRO A 243 16.34 -3.08 0.19
C PRO A 243 15.18 -2.50 0.99
N LEU A 244 15.46 -1.84 2.12
CA LEU A 244 14.53 -1.27 3.11
C LEU A 244 14.05 -2.20 4.24
N LEU A 245 14.01 -3.51 4.04
CA LEU A 245 13.58 -4.46 5.08
C LEU A 245 14.40 -5.75 5.01
N SER A 246 15.50 -5.77 5.75
CA SER A 246 16.24 -7.00 6.00
C SER A 246 15.54 -7.83 7.08
N TRP A 247 15.81 -9.14 7.09
CA TRP A 247 15.38 -10.03 8.15
C TRP A 247 15.83 -9.52 9.54
N ASN A 248 17.06 -8.99 9.63
CA ASN A 248 17.60 -8.45 10.89
C ASN A 248 16.79 -7.25 11.40
N LEU A 249 16.38 -6.35 10.49
CA LEU A 249 15.56 -5.20 10.86
C LEU A 249 14.16 -5.64 11.28
N ALA A 250 13.54 -6.56 10.53
CA ALA A 250 12.23 -7.12 10.88
C ALA A 250 12.27 -7.80 12.27
N PHE A 251 13.30 -8.60 12.53
CA PHE A 251 13.52 -9.27 13.81
C PHE A 251 13.73 -8.27 14.95
N TYR A 252 14.57 -7.26 14.77
CA TYR A 252 14.79 -6.21 15.77
C TYR A 252 13.49 -5.47 16.11
N CYS A 253 12.70 -5.09 15.10
CA CYS A 253 11.39 -4.47 15.30
C CYS A 253 10.43 -5.37 16.10
N CYS A 254 10.41 -6.67 15.79
CA CYS A 254 9.63 -7.67 16.53
C CYS A 254 10.06 -7.75 18.01
N CYS A 255 11.37 -7.85 18.27
CA CYS A 255 11.94 -7.84 19.61
C CYS A 255 11.57 -6.59 20.41
N CYS A 256 11.75 -5.40 19.83
CA CYS A 256 11.37 -4.14 20.48
C CYS A 256 9.87 -4.06 20.79
N HIS A 257 9.04 -4.59 19.88
CA HIS A 257 7.58 -4.58 20.04
C HIS A 257 7.11 -5.50 21.16
N LEU A 258 7.59 -6.75 21.15
CA LEU A 258 7.13 -7.82 22.05
C LEU A 258 7.91 -7.94 23.35
N ASP A 259 8.94 -7.11 23.52
CA ASP A 259 9.88 -7.21 24.63
C ASP A 259 10.66 -8.54 24.68
N VAL A 260 11.05 -9.02 23.50
CA VAL A 260 11.80 -10.27 23.34
C VAL A 260 13.28 -9.97 23.18
N SER A 261 14.14 -10.75 23.84
CA SER A 261 15.57 -10.59 23.70
C SER A 261 16.06 -10.82 22.26
N THR A 262 16.96 -9.94 21.80
CA THR A 262 17.62 -10.09 20.49
C THR A 262 18.60 -11.27 20.44
N SER A 263 18.96 -11.85 21.60
CA SER A 263 19.80 -13.05 21.68
C SER A 263 19.13 -14.28 21.05
N TRP A 264 17.80 -14.29 20.97
CA TRP A 264 17.02 -15.39 20.38
C TRP A 264 17.07 -15.46 18.86
N LYS A 265 17.88 -14.61 18.22
CA LYS A 265 18.03 -14.55 16.76
C LYS A 265 18.27 -15.92 16.11
N SER A 266 19.23 -16.69 16.61
CA SER A 266 19.56 -18.01 16.04
C SER A 266 18.40 -18.99 16.22
N VAL A 267 17.82 -19.02 17.42
CA VAL A 267 16.71 -19.90 17.82
C VAL A 267 15.44 -19.62 16.99
N ILE A 268 15.09 -18.35 16.79
CA ILE A 268 13.91 -17.97 16.00
C ILE A 268 14.14 -18.22 14.51
N LYS A 269 15.37 -18.05 14.03
CA LYS A 269 15.73 -18.36 12.64
C LYS A 269 15.69 -19.86 12.36
N SER A 270 16.07 -20.71 13.31
CA SER A 270 15.93 -22.17 13.20
C SER A 270 14.51 -22.67 13.46
N GLY A 271 13.64 -21.84 14.04
CA GLY A 271 12.27 -22.22 14.41
C GLY A 271 12.20 -23.10 15.66
N THR A 272 13.26 -23.14 16.46
CA THR A 272 13.35 -23.95 17.69
C THR A 272 12.73 -23.23 18.88
N HIS A 273 12.11 -22.07 18.69
CA HIS A 273 11.38 -21.30 19.70
C HIS A 273 9.93 -21.76 19.90
N LEU A 274 9.44 -22.72 19.09
CA LEU A 274 8.07 -23.22 19.17
C LEU A 274 8.04 -24.74 19.39
N PRO A 275 7.34 -25.23 20.42
CA PRO A 275 7.08 -26.66 20.57
C PRO A 275 6.33 -27.24 19.36
N PRO A 276 6.64 -28.48 18.91
CA PRO A 276 5.95 -29.12 17.81
C PRO A 276 4.42 -29.19 18.00
N GLU A 277 3.95 -29.49 19.21
CA GLU A 277 2.51 -29.52 19.51
C GLU A 277 1.84 -28.14 19.43
N VAL A 278 2.60 -27.06 19.68
CA VAL A 278 2.10 -25.68 19.52
C VAL A 278 2.11 -25.29 18.06
N TRP A 279 3.18 -25.63 17.31
CA TRP A 279 3.27 -25.37 15.88
C TRP A 279 2.13 -26.04 15.10
N GLU A 280 1.79 -27.29 15.44
CA GLU A 280 0.74 -28.04 14.75
C GLU A 280 -0.63 -27.32 14.80
N LYS A 281 -0.93 -26.60 15.90
CA LYS A 281 -2.15 -25.79 16.01
C LYS A 281 -2.24 -24.69 14.96
N TYR A 282 -1.12 -24.07 14.61
CA TYR A 282 -1.06 -22.94 13.69
C TYR A 282 -0.68 -23.32 12.26
N ARG A 283 -0.23 -24.56 12.06
CA ARG A 283 0.23 -25.10 10.79
C ARG A 283 -0.81 -24.95 9.68
N LYS A 284 -2.10 -25.08 9.99
CA LYS A 284 -3.17 -24.88 8.99
C LYS A 284 -3.20 -23.48 8.37
N TRP A 285 -2.72 -22.45 9.06
CA TRP A 285 -2.66 -21.08 8.53
C TRP A 285 -1.25 -20.68 8.09
N LEU A 286 -0.22 -21.06 8.85
CA LEU A 286 1.16 -20.60 8.66
C LEU A 286 2.05 -21.59 7.91
N GLY A 287 1.58 -22.83 7.73
CA GLY A 287 2.32 -23.90 7.07
C GLY A 287 2.73 -23.52 5.66
N SER A 288 3.98 -23.80 5.32
CA SER A 288 4.54 -23.56 3.99
C SER A 288 3.84 -24.37 2.88
N GLU A 289 3.19 -25.47 3.24
CA GLU A 289 2.31 -26.28 2.40
C GLU A 289 1.15 -25.49 1.81
N ASN A 290 0.66 -24.46 2.52
CA ASN A 290 -0.42 -23.59 2.05
C ASN A 290 0.06 -22.56 1.03
N ILE A 291 1.37 -22.47 0.80
CA ILE A 291 1.97 -21.52 -0.13
C ILE A 291 2.20 -22.21 -1.47
N PRO A 292 1.63 -21.71 -2.59
CA PRO A 292 1.82 -22.29 -3.91
C PRO A 292 3.30 -22.43 -4.32
N GLU A 293 3.65 -23.54 -4.98
CA GLU A 293 5.03 -23.84 -5.42
C GLU A 293 5.68 -22.75 -6.26
N ARG A 294 4.89 -21.98 -7.02
CA ARG A 294 5.39 -20.81 -7.77
C ARG A 294 6.12 -19.78 -6.90
N PHE A 295 5.83 -19.73 -5.61
CA PHE A 295 6.45 -18.81 -4.65
C PHE A 295 7.66 -19.39 -3.91
N LYS A 296 7.99 -20.67 -4.13
CA LYS A 296 9.11 -21.39 -3.50
C LYS A 296 10.33 -21.57 -4.42
N LYS A 297 10.28 -21.00 -5.62
CA LYS A 297 11.23 -21.26 -6.72
C LYS A 297 12.65 -20.70 -6.53
N ARG A 298 12.90 -19.85 -5.52
CA ARG A 298 14.20 -19.16 -5.34
C ARG A 298 15.03 -19.80 -4.21
N GLY A 299 15.13 -21.13 -4.22
CA GLY A 299 15.94 -21.88 -3.26
C GLY A 299 15.32 -21.96 -1.86
N TYR A 300 13.99 -21.96 -1.77
CA TYR A 300 13.31 -22.21 -0.50
C TYR A 300 13.62 -23.63 0.00
N GLN A 301 13.98 -23.74 1.28
CA GLN A 301 14.17 -25.02 1.96
C GLN A 301 13.19 -25.13 3.12
N CYS A 302 12.43 -26.23 3.18
CA CYS A 302 11.64 -26.56 4.35
C CYS A 302 12.59 -27.04 5.44
N ILE A 303 12.67 -26.27 6.54
CA ILE A 303 13.55 -26.59 7.66
C ILE A 303 12.71 -27.33 8.72
N PRO A 304 13.01 -28.60 9.02
CA PRO A 304 12.30 -29.32 10.08
C PRO A 304 12.57 -28.66 11.44
N PRO A 305 11.60 -28.64 12.36
CA PRO A 305 11.82 -28.10 13.70
C PRO A 305 12.87 -28.93 14.44
N GLY A 306 13.85 -28.24 15.04
CA GLY A 306 14.83 -28.84 15.95
C GLY A 306 14.32 -28.94 17.39
N PRO A 307 15.16 -29.36 18.35
CA PRO A 307 14.78 -29.42 19.77
C PRO A 307 14.39 -28.02 20.27
N VAL A 308 13.33 -27.97 21.08
CA VAL A 308 12.74 -26.72 21.58
C VAL A 308 13.68 -26.05 22.57
N ASN A 309 13.81 -24.73 22.45
CA ASN A 309 14.37 -23.90 23.49
C ASN A 309 13.23 -23.29 24.32
N GLU A 310 13.05 -23.83 25.53
CA GLU A 310 11.93 -23.47 26.41
C GLU A 310 11.98 -22.00 26.89
N ASP A 311 13.17 -21.44 27.08
CA ASP A 311 13.32 -20.05 27.51
C ASP A 311 12.89 -19.08 26.40
N ALA A 312 13.30 -19.36 25.15
CA ALA A 312 12.85 -18.60 23.99
C ALA A 312 11.34 -18.71 23.77
N TYR A 313 10.77 -19.91 23.99
CA TYR A 313 9.34 -20.14 23.87
C TYR A 313 8.55 -19.28 24.88
N ARG A 314 9.01 -19.22 26.14
CA ARG A 314 8.37 -18.40 27.17
C ARG A 314 8.36 -16.91 26.80
N GLU A 315 9.46 -16.38 26.29
CA GLU A 315 9.53 -14.97 25.87
C GLU A 315 8.63 -14.67 24.64
N ILE A 316 8.56 -15.59 23.68
CA ILE A 316 7.83 -15.35 22.42
C ILE A 316 6.31 -15.64 22.52
N THR A 317 5.81 -16.13 23.66
CA THR A 317 4.39 -16.50 23.86
C THR A 317 3.42 -15.39 23.44
N LEU A 318 3.79 -14.11 23.61
CA LEU A 318 2.97 -12.98 23.19
C LEU A 318 2.71 -12.93 21.67
N ALA A 319 3.61 -13.47 20.85
CA ALA A 319 3.42 -13.56 19.40
C ALA A 319 2.25 -14.49 19.01
N LEU A 320 1.89 -15.43 19.89
CA LEU A 320 0.76 -16.35 19.72
C LEU A 320 -0.60 -15.71 20.05
N ASN A 321 -0.61 -14.47 20.55
CA ASN A 321 -1.85 -13.73 20.74
C ASN A 321 -2.37 -13.24 19.37
N SER A 322 -3.66 -13.45 19.07
CA SER A 322 -4.28 -13.01 17.81
C SER A 322 -4.28 -11.49 17.62
N ILE A 323 -4.15 -10.69 18.68
CA ILE A 323 -3.94 -9.24 18.58
C ILE A 323 -2.54 -8.89 18.05
N CYS A 324 -1.55 -9.76 18.27
CA CYS A 324 -0.21 -9.63 17.69
C CYS A 324 -0.15 -10.24 16.28
N SER A 325 -0.74 -11.43 16.13
CA SER A 325 -0.75 -12.21 14.89
C SER A 325 -2.20 -12.43 14.42
N PRO A 326 -2.86 -11.42 13.82
CA PRO A 326 -4.27 -11.51 13.44
C PRO A 326 -4.58 -12.63 12.43
N LEU A 327 -3.56 -13.16 11.73
CA LEU A 327 -3.73 -14.29 10.81
C LEU A 327 -4.10 -15.60 11.49
N ILE A 328 -3.79 -15.78 12.78
CA ILE A 328 -4.12 -16.98 13.56
C ILE A 328 -5.43 -16.82 14.36
N ALA A 329 -6.22 -15.78 14.06
CA ALA A 329 -7.57 -15.70 14.60
C ALA A 329 -8.42 -16.86 14.08
N GLU A 330 -9.39 -17.30 14.88
CA GLU A 330 -10.29 -18.39 14.50
C GLU A 330 -11.03 -18.09 13.19
N ASP A 331 -11.36 -19.15 12.45
CA ASP A 331 -11.91 -19.04 11.10
C ASP A 331 -13.28 -18.31 11.09
N ASP A 332 -14.05 -18.42 12.18
CA ASP A 332 -15.31 -17.68 12.39
C ASP A 332 -15.08 -16.16 12.51
N ILE A 333 -13.94 -15.74 13.07
CA ILE A 333 -13.54 -14.34 13.15
C ILE A 333 -13.12 -13.84 11.76
N VAL A 334 -12.29 -14.61 11.07
CA VAL A 334 -11.74 -14.24 9.77
C VAL A 334 -12.84 -14.17 8.71
N SER A 335 -13.82 -15.08 8.73
CA SER A 335 -14.93 -15.09 7.78
C SER A 335 -15.88 -13.89 7.91
N GLN A 336 -15.82 -13.17 9.03
CA GLN A 336 -16.64 -11.98 9.32
C GLN A 336 -15.90 -10.67 9.05
N LEU A 337 -14.67 -10.73 8.55
CA LEU A 337 -13.92 -9.53 8.18
C LEU A 337 -14.54 -8.85 6.96
N PRO A 338 -14.46 -7.51 6.87
CA PRO A 338 -14.99 -6.78 5.73
C PRO A 338 -14.15 -7.05 4.47
N GLU A 339 -14.65 -6.58 3.33
CA GLU A 339 -13.94 -6.67 2.06
C GLU A 339 -12.49 -6.18 2.21
N THR A 340 -11.56 -7.00 1.72
CA THR A 340 -10.13 -6.81 1.98
C THR A 340 -9.40 -6.58 0.67
N CYS A 341 -8.78 -5.40 0.54
CA CYS A 341 -7.88 -5.08 -0.56
C CYS A 341 -6.44 -5.31 -0.11
N ILE A 342 -5.76 -6.30 -0.70
CA ILE A 342 -4.36 -6.61 -0.41
C ILE A 342 -3.49 -5.94 -1.47
N VAL A 343 -2.73 -4.94 -1.06
CA VAL A 343 -1.73 -4.27 -1.91
C VAL A 343 -0.37 -4.87 -1.58
N SER A 344 0.13 -5.73 -2.47
CA SER A 344 1.45 -6.36 -2.31
C SER A 344 2.36 -5.95 -3.47
N CYS A 345 3.66 -5.87 -3.21
CA CYS A 345 4.66 -5.27 -4.09
C CYS A 345 5.09 -6.20 -5.22
N TRP A 346 4.12 -6.79 -5.91
CA TRP A 346 4.36 -7.65 -7.05
C TRP A 346 4.60 -6.83 -8.31
N GLN A 347 5.52 -7.35 -9.11
CA GLN A 347 5.55 -7.10 -10.53
C GLN A 347 4.17 -7.42 -11.08
N ILE A 348 3.42 -6.40 -11.53
CA ILE A 348 2.32 -6.62 -12.46
C ILE A 348 2.98 -7.17 -13.72
N GLU A 349 3.12 -8.50 -13.82
CA GLU A 349 3.32 -9.11 -15.13
C GLU A 349 2.08 -8.74 -15.93
N LYS A 350 2.20 -7.74 -16.81
CA LYS A 350 1.25 -7.54 -17.90
C LYS A 350 1.38 -8.72 -18.87
N LYS A 351 1.00 -9.92 -18.43
CA LYS A 351 0.66 -11.01 -19.34
C LYS A 351 -0.71 -10.67 -19.92
N TYR A 352 -0.72 -9.75 -20.87
CA TYR A 352 -1.81 -9.76 -21.82
C TYR A 352 -1.71 -11.07 -22.59
N SER A 353 -2.57 -12.03 -22.25
CA SER A 353 -2.88 -13.09 -23.20
C SER A 353 -3.49 -12.39 -24.40
N THR A 354 -2.86 -12.48 -25.57
CA THR A 354 -3.42 -12.00 -26.85
C THR A 354 -4.69 -12.75 -27.28
N ARG A 355 -5.20 -13.65 -26.43
CA ARG A 355 -6.36 -14.51 -26.68
C ARG A 355 -7.55 -14.24 -25.74
N VAL A 356 -7.56 -13.12 -25.00
CA VAL A 356 -8.72 -12.73 -24.21
C VAL A 356 -9.12 -11.30 -24.55
N LEU A 357 -10.20 -11.16 -25.31
CA LEU A 357 -10.95 -9.92 -25.46
C LEU A 357 -11.73 -9.69 -24.16
N VAL A 358 -11.10 -9.05 -23.18
CA VAL A 358 -11.84 -8.35 -22.13
C VAL A 358 -11.95 -6.91 -22.56
N GLY A 359 -13.17 -6.51 -22.92
CA GLY A 359 -13.50 -5.12 -23.19
C GLY A 359 -13.24 -4.28 -21.95
N ASN A 360 -12.28 -3.38 -22.05
CA ASN A 360 -12.22 -2.19 -21.20
C ASN A 360 -12.06 -0.99 -22.14
N TRP A 361 -13.19 -0.53 -22.68
CA TRP A 361 -13.30 0.78 -23.30
C TRP A 361 -13.28 1.80 -22.17
N VAL A 362 -12.08 2.19 -21.72
CA VAL A 362 -11.66 3.45 -21.10
C VAL A 362 -10.26 3.17 -20.55
N GLU A 363 -9.25 3.43 -21.39
CA GLU A 363 -7.83 3.71 -21.07
C GLU A 363 -6.88 3.20 -22.17
N GLU A 364 -6.95 3.81 -23.36
CA GLU A 364 -5.78 3.88 -24.24
C GLU A 364 -5.61 5.30 -24.78
N ARG A 365 -4.79 6.09 -24.09
CA ARG A 365 -3.98 7.14 -24.72
C ARG A 365 -2.51 6.79 -24.56
N ARG A 366 -2.01 6.10 -25.60
CA ARG A 366 -0.70 6.26 -26.24
C ARG A 366 0.48 6.71 -25.37
N LYS A 367 1.49 5.84 -25.25
CA LYS A 367 2.89 6.25 -25.38
C LYS A 367 3.61 5.34 -26.36
N PHE A 368 3.69 5.78 -27.61
CA PHE A 368 4.69 5.28 -28.54
C PHE A 368 6.08 5.70 -28.03
N THR A 369 6.96 4.74 -27.75
CA THR A 369 8.39 5.01 -27.59
C THR A 369 8.98 5.33 -28.95
N LYS A 370 9.63 6.49 -29.03
CA LYS A 370 10.42 6.95 -30.17
C LYS A 370 11.59 5.98 -30.33
N ALA A 371 11.61 5.19 -31.40
CA ALA A 371 12.83 4.52 -31.84
C ALA A 371 13.81 5.64 -32.26
N THR A 372 14.81 5.89 -31.42
CA THR A 372 16.05 6.52 -31.85
C THR A 372 16.75 5.50 -32.72
N ASP A 373 16.70 5.72 -34.03
CA ASP A 373 17.87 5.61 -34.91
C ASP A 373 17.49 6.29 -36.24
N CYS A 374 18.31 7.27 -36.63
CA CYS A 374 18.21 8.10 -37.83
C CYS A 374 16.98 9.03 -37.92
N THR A 375 17.14 10.28 -37.45
CA THR A 375 16.28 11.40 -37.89
C THR A 375 16.49 11.66 -39.38
N PRO A 376 15.46 11.58 -40.24
CA PRO A 376 15.54 12.13 -41.59
C PRO A 376 15.67 13.65 -41.46
N GLN A 377 16.78 14.20 -41.93
CA GLN A 377 16.91 15.65 -42.09
C GLN A 377 16.05 16.09 -43.27
N SER A 378 15.01 16.87 -43.00
CA SER A 378 14.29 17.61 -44.04
C SER A 378 15.16 18.77 -44.53
N ILE A 379 15.31 18.87 -45.86
CA ILE A 379 16.13 19.84 -46.58
C ILE A 379 15.50 21.25 -46.69
N TYR A 380 14.34 21.50 -46.07
CA TYR A 380 13.65 22.79 -46.10
C TYR A 380 13.79 23.57 -44.80
N LYS A 381 15.03 23.90 -44.41
CA LYS A 381 15.33 24.76 -43.26
C LYS A 381 16.12 26.00 -43.65
N LYS A 382 15.69 26.64 -44.73
CA LYS A 382 15.97 28.05 -45.01
C LYS A 382 14.61 28.75 -45.07
N ASP A 383 14.54 29.92 -44.45
CA ASP A 383 13.44 30.89 -44.54
C ASP A 383 12.39 30.90 -43.42
N TYR A 384 12.79 30.66 -42.16
CA TYR A 384 11.99 31.14 -41.03
C TYR A 384 12.79 32.10 -40.14
N VAL A 385 12.51 33.40 -40.30
CA VAL A 385 13.00 34.47 -39.42
C VAL A 385 11.97 34.63 -38.30
N VAL A 386 12.42 34.50 -37.04
CA VAL A 386 11.56 34.67 -35.87
C VAL A 386 11.40 36.17 -35.59
N PHE A 387 10.16 36.68 -35.66
CA PHE A 387 9.82 38.04 -35.23
C PHE A 387 9.32 38.02 -33.78
N PRO A 388 10.09 38.54 -32.80
CA PRO A 388 9.80 38.33 -31.37
C PRO A 388 8.53 39.01 -30.84
N ASN A 389 7.99 39.98 -31.58
CA ASN A 389 6.91 40.86 -31.10
C ASN A 389 5.59 40.72 -31.88
N HIS A 390 5.43 39.69 -32.70
CA HIS A 390 4.20 39.46 -33.46
C HIS A 390 3.23 38.56 -32.67
N ARG A 391 2.00 39.02 -32.43
CA ARG A 391 0.89 38.19 -31.94
C ARG A 391 -0.03 37.85 -33.13
N PRO A 392 -0.44 36.58 -33.31
CA PRO A 392 -1.37 36.21 -34.38
C PRO A 392 -2.72 36.91 -34.20
N ASP A 393 -3.38 37.23 -35.31
CA ASP A 393 -4.71 37.85 -35.31
C ASP A 393 -5.79 36.87 -34.82
N ASP A 394 -6.93 37.44 -34.40
CA ASP A 394 -8.01 36.67 -33.77
C ASP A 394 -8.65 35.64 -34.71
N ILE A 395 -8.61 35.82 -36.02
CA ILE A 395 -9.18 34.88 -37.00
C ILE A 395 -8.31 33.61 -37.07
N THR A 396 -6.99 33.76 -37.04
CA THR A 396 -6.05 32.64 -37.00
C THR A 396 -6.21 31.84 -35.70
N ARG A 397 -6.40 32.52 -34.57
CA ARG A 397 -6.64 31.89 -33.26
C ARG A 397 -7.98 31.13 -33.22
N TRP A 398 -9.01 31.67 -33.87
CA TRP A 398 -10.33 31.04 -33.95
C TRP A 398 -10.34 29.79 -34.85
N TYR A 399 -9.58 29.80 -35.95
CA TYR A 399 -9.43 28.63 -36.83
C TYR A 399 -8.74 27.45 -36.14
N ASP A 400 -7.74 27.72 -35.30
CA ASP A 400 -7.04 26.68 -34.53
C ASP A 400 -7.88 26.10 -33.39
N ILE A 401 -8.74 26.92 -32.75
CA ILE A 401 -9.74 26.45 -31.78
C ILE A 401 -10.76 25.51 -32.45
N ARG A 402 -11.24 25.86 -33.67
CA ARG A 402 -12.11 24.97 -34.47
C ARG A 402 -11.44 23.66 -34.90
N LYS A 403 -10.12 23.64 -35.12
CA LYS A 403 -9.36 22.41 -35.38
C LYS A 403 -9.20 21.53 -34.14
N MET A 404 -9.18 22.12 -32.93
CA MET A 404 -9.07 21.38 -31.67
C MET A 404 -10.40 20.89 -31.09
N GLU A 405 -11.53 21.51 -31.42
CA GLU A 405 -12.85 21.15 -30.87
C GLU A 405 -13.58 20.00 -31.60
N GLY A 406 -13.01 19.44 -32.67
CA GLY A 406 -13.51 18.20 -33.30
C GLY A 406 -14.81 18.34 -34.13
N LEU A 407 -15.10 17.32 -34.96
CA LEU A 407 -16.18 17.33 -35.96
C LEU A 407 -17.59 17.25 -35.33
N PRO A 408 -18.59 18.00 -35.85
CA PRO A 408 -19.98 17.88 -35.40
C PRO A 408 -20.60 16.50 -35.63
N LYS A 409 -21.42 16.05 -34.68
CA LYS A 409 -22.06 14.73 -34.61
C LYS A 409 -22.91 14.31 -35.83
N LYS A 410 -23.23 15.24 -36.74
CA LYS A 410 -23.98 14.99 -37.98
C LYS A 410 -23.15 14.36 -39.12
N HIS A 411 -21.84 14.15 -38.92
CA HIS A 411 -20.93 13.60 -39.93
C HIS A 411 -20.26 12.27 -39.51
N LEU A 412 -20.77 11.60 -38.48
CA LEU A 412 -20.32 10.25 -38.08
C LEU A 412 -21.39 9.20 -38.49
N ILE A 413 -21.29 8.79 -39.76
CA ILE A 413 -21.67 7.49 -40.36
C ILE A 413 -23.11 7.00 -40.19
N THR A 414 -23.86 7.09 -41.30
CA THR A 414 -24.96 6.21 -41.71
C THR A 414 -24.40 4.91 -42.29
N HIS A 415 -25.01 3.75 -42.01
CA HIS A 415 -24.71 2.51 -42.76
C HIS A 415 -26.00 1.95 -43.37
N HIS A 416 -25.98 1.79 -44.69
CA HIS A 416 -27.04 1.22 -45.50
C HIS A 416 -27.04 -0.32 -45.44
N GLN A 417 -28.28 -0.85 -45.49
CA GLN A 417 -28.77 -2.21 -45.75
C GLN A 417 -27.80 -3.29 -46.28
N GLU A 418 -27.62 -4.38 -45.52
CA GLU A 418 -27.30 -5.72 -46.06
C GLU A 418 -28.29 -6.78 -45.52
N PRO A 419 -28.63 -7.85 -46.29
CA PRO A 419 -29.66 -8.81 -45.91
C PRO A 419 -29.20 -9.89 -44.90
N SER A 420 -30.16 -10.34 -44.08
CA SER A 420 -29.95 -11.10 -42.83
C SER A 420 -29.49 -12.56 -42.92
N TYR A 421 -29.34 -13.15 -44.11
CA TYR A 421 -29.00 -14.57 -44.27
C TYR A 421 -27.49 -14.85 -44.49
N ARG A 422 -26.64 -13.82 -44.40
CA ARG A 422 -25.17 -13.94 -44.58
C ARG A 422 -24.35 -13.74 -43.31
N TYR A 423 -24.96 -13.72 -42.13
CA TYR A 423 -24.20 -13.79 -40.89
C TYR A 423 -23.73 -15.23 -40.65
N LEU A 424 -22.46 -15.52 -40.95
CA LEU A 424 -21.77 -16.68 -40.41
C LEU A 424 -21.42 -16.36 -38.95
N ILE A 425 -22.28 -16.83 -38.05
CA ILE A 425 -22.03 -16.83 -36.60
C ILE A 425 -20.78 -17.67 -36.35
N SER A 426 -19.85 -17.16 -35.56
CA SER A 426 -18.68 -17.93 -35.17
C SER A 426 -19.11 -19.08 -34.26
N THR A 427 -18.50 -20.26 -34.40
CA THR A 427 -18.71 -21.42 -33.51
C THR A 427 -18.49 -21.09 -32.03
N TYR A 428 -17.74 -20.02 -31.75
CA TYR A 428 -17.54 -19.45 -30.42
C TYR A 428 -18.82 -18.83 -29.84
N ASP A 429 -19.57 -18.05 -30.64
CA ASP A 429 -20.85 -17.45 -30.22
C ASP A 429 -21.97 -18.50 -30.06
N ASP A 430 -21.96 -19.57 -30.85
CA ASP A 430 -22.96 -20.64 -30.76
C ASP A 430 -22.73 -21.57 -29.55
N HIS A 431 -21.47 -21.76 -29.12
CA HIS A 431 -21.13 -22.61 -27.97
C HIS A 431 -21.21 -21.91 -26.61
N TYR A 432 -20.82 -20.64 -26.51
CA TYR A 432 -20.61 -19.99 -25.21
C TYR A 432 -21.77 -19.09 -24.74
N ASN A 433 -22.63 -18.63 -25.65
CA ASN A 433 -23.78 -17.79 -25.29
C ASN A 433 -25.10 -18.56 -25.11
N ARG A 434 -25.08 -19.91 -25.21
CA ARG A 434 -26.25 -20.75 -24.91
C ARG A 434 -26.14 -21.39 -23.53
N HIS A 435 -26.42 -20.61 -22.50
CA HIS A 435 -26.90 -21.15 -21.23
C HIS A 435 -28.40 -20.88 -21.12
N ASN A 436 -29.18 -21.96 -21.21
CA ASN A 436 -30.64 -22.08 -21.14
C ASN A 436 -31.41 -21.61 -22.39
N TYR A 437 -31.55 -22.51 -23.37
CA TYR A 437 -32.62 -22.44 -24.37
C TYR A 437 -33.97 -22.63 -23.67
N ASN A 438 -34.59 -21.53 -23.26
CA ASN A 438 -36.00 -21.48 -22.90
C ASN A 438 -36.76 -20.99 -24.14
N PRO A 439 -37.56 -21.82 -24.82
CA PRO A 439 -38.29 -21.43 -26.03
C PRO A 439 -39.43 -20.44 -25.74
N GLY A 440 -39.74 -20.18 -24.46
CA GLY A 440 -40.63 -19.10 -24.06
C GLY A 440 -39.92 -17.75 -24.12
N VAL A 441 -40.33 -16.92 -25.09
CA VAL A 441 -40.01 -15.48 -25.11
C VAL A 441 -40.28 -14.90 -23.70
N PRO A 442 -39.37 -14.12 -23.09
CA PRO A 442 -39.68 -13.47 -21.82
C PRO A 442 -40.95 -12.63 -21.98
N ALA A 443 -41.83 -12.68 -20.98
CA ALA A 443 -43.06 -11.90 -21.01
C ALA A 443 -42.71 -10.42 -21.25
N LEU A 444 -43.46 -9.77 -22.14
CA LEU A 444 -43.32 -8.33 -22.38
C LEU A 444 -43.38 -7.60 -21.04
N ARG A 445 -42.51 -6.60 -20.87
CA ARG A 445 -42.53 -5.69 -19.72
C ARG A 445 -43.98 -5.22 -19.48
N THR A 446 -44.35 -5.03 -18.22
CA THR A 446 -45.69 -4.50 -17.92
C THR A 446 -45.66 -2.97 -17.94
N TRP A 447 -46.34 -2.36 -18.91
CA TRP A 447 -46.53 -0.91 -18.97
C TRP A 447 -47.60 -0.50 -17.95
N ASN A 448 -47.29 0.47 -17.09
CA ASN A 448 -48.29 1.06 -16.22
C ASN A 448 -48.88 2.32 -16.86
N GLY A 449 -50.11 2.22 -17.37
CA GLY A 449 -50.80 3.32 -18.03
C GLY A 449 -51.11 4.54 -17.15
N GLN A 450 -51.21 4.36 -15.83
CA GLN A 450 -51.44 5.48 -14.91
C GLN A 450 -50.16 6.24 -14.58
N LYS A 451 -49.01 5.55 -14.56
CA LYS A 451 -47.71 6.14 -14.23
C LYS A 451 -46.85 6.49 -15.45
N LEU A 452 -47.31 6.11 -16.65
CA LEU A 452 -46.61 6.29 -17.92
C LEU A 452 -45.16 5.78 -17.88
N LEU A 453 -44.94 4.61 -17.28
CA LEU A 453 -43.62 3.98 -17.18
C LEU A 453 -43.73 2.45 -17.19
N TRP A 454 -42.64 1.80 -17.59
CA TRP A 454 -42.47 0.36 -17.47
C TRP A 454 -42.10 0.01 -16.03
N LEU A 455 -42.76 -0.98 -15.43
CA LEU A 455 -42.44 -1.42 -14.07
C LEU A 455 -41.08 -2.14 -14.07
N PRO A 456 -40.16 -1.84 -13.12
CA PRO A 456 -38.83 -2.45 -13.08
C PRO A 456 -38.89 -3.91 -12.62
N GLU A 457 -38.05 -4.76 -13.22
CA GLU A 457 -37.91 -6.16 -12.82
C GLU A 457 -36.73 -6.36 -11.86
N LYS A 458 -36.69 -7.51 -11.19
CA LYS A 458 -35.71 -7.82 -10.13
C LYS A 458 -34.25 -7.72 -10.59
N THR A 459 -34.01 -7.78 -11.90
CA THR A 459 -32.68 -7.66 -12.56
C THR A 459 -32.23 -6.20 -12.80
N ASP A 460 -33.12 -5.22 -12.63
CA ASP A 460 -32.83 -3.81 -12.88
C ASP A 460 -32.15 -3.10 -11.69
N PHE A 461 -31.83 -3.83 -10.63
CA PHE A 461 -31.04 -3.31 -9.51
C PHE A 461 -29.55 -3.56 -9.77
N PRO A 462 -28.70 -2.52 -9.79
CA PRO A 462 -27.28 -2.69 -10.06
C PRO A 462 -26.60 -3.47 -8.93
N LEU A 463 -25.84 -4.50 -9.29
CA LEU A 463 -24.87 -5.15 -8.40
C LEU A 463 -23.70 -4.18 -8.15
N PRO A 464 -23.24 -3.96 -6.90
CA PRO A 464 -22.19 -2.98 -6.61
C PRO A 464 -20.83 -3.44 -7.16
N GLY A 465 -20.27 -2.66 -8.10
CA GLY A 465 -19.00 -2.94 -8.77
C GLY A 465 -17.77 -2.36 -8.07
N THR A 466 -16.68 -3.12 -8.15
CA THR A 466 -15.32 -2.89 -7.66
C THR A 466 -14.58 -1.80 -8.46
N PHE A 467 -13.92 -0.86 -7.78
CA PHE A 467 -13.05 0.14 -8.42
C PHE A 467 -11.61 -0.36 -8.58
N ILE A 468 -11.04 -0.16 -9.78
CA ILE A 468 -9.62 -0.35 -10.09
C ILE A 468 -8.89 0.98 -9.78
N ILE A 469 -7.83 0.92 -8.96
CA ILE A 469 -6.98 2.08 -8.68
C ILE A 469 -5.78 2.07 -9.64
N GLY A 470 -5.62 3.17 -10.37
CA GLY A 470 -4.52 3.41 -11.30
C GLY A 470 -3.17 3.72 -10.62
N ASP A 471 -2.12 3.53 -11.41
CA ASP A 471 -0.68 3.53 -11.10
C ASP A 471 -0.19 4.47 -9.98
N PHE A 472 0.32 3.84 -8.90
CA PHE A 472 1.16 4.46 -7.89
C PHE A 472 2.65 4.25 -8.19
N PRO A 473 3.52 5.27 -8.06
CA PRO A 473 4.90 5.05 -7.68
C PRO A 473 4.97 4.90 -6.15
N CYS A 474 4.46 3.78 -5.63
CA CYS A 474 4.80 3.35 -4.28
C CYS A 474 6.20 2.74 -4.33
N VAL A 475 7.19 3.48 -3.82
CA VAL A 475 8.51 2.92 -3.54
C VAL A 475 8.45 2.28 -2.15
N ALA A 476 8.11 1.00 -2.06
CA ALA A 476 8.40 0.13 -0.89
C ALA A 476 8.03 -1.33 -1.17
N LEU A 477 8.65 -2.25 -0.40
CA LEU A 477 8.71 -3.71 -0.48
C LEU A 477 7.45 -4.48 -0.10
#